data_AF-N4UCM3-F1
#
_entry.id   AF-N4UCM3-F1
#
_cell.length_a   1.000
_cell.length_b   1.000
_cell.length_c   1.000
_cell.angle_alpha   90.00
_cell.angle_beta   90.00
_cell.angle_gamma   90.00
#
_symmetry.space_group_name_H-M   'P 1'
#
loop_
_entity.id
_entity.type
_entity.pdbx_description
1 polymer ?
#
loop_
_entity_poly.entity_id
_entity_poly.type
_entity_poly.pdbx_seq_one_letter_code
_entity_poly.pdbx_strand_id
1 'polypeptide(L)' 'EIEHLMRCSINYISKTEFFPAFYATYQAAITESNIKGGFRGAGLTPFNLENIISKLNMQLRTLTPPEEVIKPSTP' A
#
# COMPACT_ATOMS: atom_id res chain seq x y z
N GLU A 1 -18.47 -20.26 7.15
CA GLU A 1 -19.80 -20.30 6.48
C GLU A 1 -19.69 -20.17 4.97
N ILE A 2 -19.21 -19.04 4.42
CA ILE A 2 -18.99 -18.86 2.97
C ILE A 2 -18.05 -19.93 2.38
N GLU A 3 -16.96 -20.27 3.06
CA GLU A 3 -16.04 -21.33 2.60
C GLU A 3 -16.74 -22.69 2.44
N HIS A 4 -17.72 -22.99 3.29
CA HIS A 4 -18.47 -24.24 3.20
C HIS A 4 -19.36 -24.25 1.95
N LEU A 5 -20.05 -23.13 1.67
CA LEU A 5 -20.83 -22.97 0.43
C LEU A 5 -19.94 -23.15 -0.81
N MET A 6 -18.75 -22.54 -0.82
CA MET A 6 -17.78 -22.67 -1.91
C MET A 6 -17.31 -24.13 -2.09
N ARG A 7 -17.03 -24.86 -1.00
CA ARG A 7 -16.68 -26.29 -1.05
C ARG A 7 -17.82 -27.16 -1.56
N CYS A 8 -19.05 -26.79 -1.25
CA CYS A 8 -20.26 -27.45 -1.75
C CYS A 8 -20.63 -27.02 -3.18
N SER A 9 -19.80 -26.22 -3.86
CA SER A 9 -20.07 -25.68 -5.20
C SER A 9 -21.37 -24.85 -5.29
N ILE A 10 -21.80 -24.27 -4.17
CA ILE A 10 -22.93 -23.35 -4.11
C ILE A 10 -22.41 -21.94 -4.45
N ASN A 11 -22.77 -21.46 -5.64
CA ASN A 11 -22.31 -20.18 -6.20
C ASN A 11 -23.34 -19.03 -6.05
N TYR A 12 -24.38 -19.24 -5.25
CA TYR A 12 -25.44 -18.28 -4.98
C TYR A 12 -25.63 -18.10 -3.48
N ILE A 13 -25.90 -16.86 -3.07
CA ILE A 13 -26.30 -16.48 -1.70
C ILE A 13 -27.36 -15.40 -1.79
N SER A 14 -28.42 -15.50 -0.99
CA SER A 14 -29.45 -14.46 -0.96
C SER A 14 -28.92 -13.18 -0.31
N LYS A 15 -29.56 -12.03 -0.59
CA LYS A 15 -29.17 -10.76 0.05
C LYS A 15 -29.26 -10.86 1.58
N THR A 16 -30.31 -11.49 2.09
CA THR A 16 -30.57 -11.64 3.53
C THR A 16 -29.53 -12.52 4.22
N GLU A 17 -28.96 -13.50 3.53
CA GLU A 17 -27.88 -14.35 4.06
C GLU A 17 -26.50 -13.70 3.87
N PHE A 18 -26.33 -12.91 2.80
CA PHE A 18 -25.05 -12.27 2.49
C PHE A 18 -24.65 -11.24 3.54
N PHE A 19 -25.55 -10.33 3.95
CA PHE A 19 -25.17 -9.23 4.84
C PHE A 19 -24.62 -9.69 6.20
N PRO A 20 -25.26 -10.63 6.92
CA PRO A 20 -24.71 -11.18 8.16
C PRO A 20 -23.38 -11.91 7.95
N ALA A 21 -23.29 -12.73 6.89
CA ALA A 21 -22.08 -13.48 6.57
C ALA A 21 -20.90 -12.55 6.24
N PHE A 22 -21.15 -11.50 5.46
CA PHE A 22 -20.19 -10.45 5.16
C PHE A 22 -19.73 -9.74 6.42
N TYR A 23 -20.67 -9.30 7.27
CA TYR A 23 -20.34 -8.57 8.49
C TYR A 23 -19.48 -9.41 9.45
N ALA A 24 -19.81 -10.68 9.65
CA ALA A 24 -19.00 -11.60 10.45
C ALA A 24 -17.59 -11.78 9.87
N THR A 25 -17.50 -11.97 8.55
CA THR A 25 -16.21 -12.11 7.85
C THR A 25 -15.38 -10.82 7.91
N TYR A 26 -16.02 -9.66 7.77
CA TYR A 26 -15.40 -8.35 7.88
C TYR A 26 -14.78 -8.15 9.27
N GLN A 27 -15.53 -8.44 10.33
CA GLN A 27 -15.02 -8.33 11.71
C GLN A 27 -13.83 -9.27 11.95
N ALA A 28 -13.84 -10.47 11.37
CA ALA A 28 -12.72 -11.41 11.45
C ALA A 28 -11.51 -10.99 10.60
N ALA A 29 -11.73 -10.29 9.48
CA ALA A 29 -10.68 -9.90 8.54
C ALA A 29 -10.01 -8.56 8.88
N ILE A 30 -10.75 -7.60 9.42
CA ILE A 30 -10.27 -6.26 9.77
C ILE A 30 -9.63 -6.28 11.16
N THR A 31 -8.55 -7.04 11.27
CA THR A 31 -7.68 -7.06 12.47
C THR A 31 -6.49 -6.14 12.26
N GLU A 32 -5.94 -5.63 13.37
CA GLU A 32 -4.73 -4.82 13.31
C GLU A 32 -3.61 -5.55 12.55
N SER A 33 -3.38 -6.84 12.83
CA SER A 33 -2.34 -7.64 12.18
C SER A 33 -2.54 -7.77 10.66
N ASN A 34 -3.77 -8.01 10.19
CA ASN A 34 -4.09 -8.08 8.77
C ASN A 34 -3.89 -6.73 8.08
N ILE A 35 -4.29 -5.64 8.74
CA ILE A 35 -4.06 -4.29 8.24
C ILE A 35 -2.55 -4.04 8.10
N LYS A 36 -1.73 -4.26 9.14
CA LYS A 36 -0.26 -4.11 9.06
C LYS A 36 0.33 -4.98 7.95
N GLY A 37 -0.16 -6.21 7.82
CA GLY A 37 0.25 -7.16 6.80
C GLY A 37 -0.03 -6.65 5.38
N GLY A 38 -1.22 -6.12 5.13
CA GLY A 38 -1.62 -5.54 3.85
C GLY A 38 -0.75 -4.35 3.45
N PHE A 39 -0.52 -3.42 4.37
CA PHE A 39 0.41 -2.31 4.12
C PHE A 39 1.82 -2.82 3.79
N ARG A 40 2.35 -3.77 4.58
CA ARG A 40 3.68 -4.36 4.34
C ARG A 40 3.78 -5.02 2.96
N GLY A 41 2.74 -5.76 2.55
CA GLY A 41 2.67 -6.38 1.21
C GLY A 41 2.65 -5.36 0.07
N ALA A 42 2.05 -4.18 0.31
CA ALA A 42 2.08 -3.05 -0.60
C ALA A 42 3.40 -2.24 -0.55
N GLY A 43 4.38 -2.64 0.27
CA GLY A 43 5.61 -1.87 0.49
C GLY A 43 5.40 -0.58 1.29
N LEU A 44 4.20 -0.36 1.81
CA LEU A 44 3.88 0.74 2.69
C LEU A 44 4.24 0.31 4.12
N THR A 45 5.00 1.13 4.84
CA THR A 45 5.39 0.83 6.22
C THR A 45 4.57 1.71 7.16
N PRO A 46 3.46 1.24 7.75
CA PRO A 46 2.51 2.11 8.44
C PRO A 46 2.87 2.37 9.91
N PHE A 47 4.14 2.23 10.30
CA PHE A 47 4.52 2.22 11.72
C PHE A 47 5.62 3.18 12.12
N ASN A 48 6.21 3.90 11.18
CA ASN A 48 7.21 4.87 11.56
C ASN A 48 6.93 6.19 10.85
N LEU A 49 6.10 7.00 11.50
CA LEU A 49 5.77 8.35 11.06
C LEU A 49 7.05 9.18 10.88
N GLU A 50 8.04 9.03 11.77
CA GLU A 50 9.37 9.66 11.65
C GLU A 50 10.12 9.19 10.39
N ASN A 51 10.03 7.91 10.03
CA ASN A 51 10.61 7.38 8.79
C ASN A 51 9.89 7.89 7.53
N ILE A 52 8.57 8.13 7.62
CA ILE A 52 7.80 8.73 6.52
C ILE A 52 8.17 10.21 6.38
N ILE A 53 8.20 10.95 7.50
CA ILE A 53 8.54 12.38 7.53
C ILE A 53 9.98 12.61 7.04
N SER A 54 10.93 11.78 7.45
CA SER A 54 12.32 11.88 6.99
C SER A 54 12.50 11.59 5.50
N LYS A 55 11.69 10.70 4.90
CA LYS A 55 11.66 10.48 3.45
C LYS A 55 11.01 11.64 2.69
N LEU A 56 10.03 12.32 3.27
CA LEU A 56 9.39 13.48 2.67
C LEU A 56 10.26 14.73 2.75
N ASN A 57 11.12 14.85 3.77
CA ASN A 57 12.11 15.92 3.87
C ASN A 57 13.34 15.66 2.97
N MET A 58 13.09 15.26 1.74
CA MET A 58 14.13 15.09 0.74
C MET A 58 14.45 16.48 0.16
N GLN A 59 15.58 17.07 0.55
CA GLN A 59 16.08 18.25 -0.14
C GLN A 59 16.37 17.87 -1.59
N LEU A 60 15.65 18.47 -2.54
CA LEU A 60 15.95 18.38 -3.96
C LEU A 60 17.34 18.98 -4.20
N ARG A 61 18.36 18.14 -4.27
CA ARG A 61 19.67 18.55 -4.77
C ARG A 61 19.55 18.63 -6.29
N THR A 62 19.54 19.84 -6.82
CA THR A 62 19.87 20.06 -8.22
C THR A 62 21.30 19.57 -8.40
N LEU A 63 21.51 18.63 -9.33
CA LEU A 63 22.87 18.32 -9.77
C LEU A 63 23.49 19.62 -10.27
N THR A 64 24.68 19.96 -9.76
CA THR A 64 25.44 21.11 -10.27
C THR A 64 25.52 20.96 -11.79
N PRO A 65 25.12 21.99 -12.57
CA PRO A 65 25.21 21.92 -14.01
C PRO A 65 26.65 21.58 -14.44
N PRO A 66 26.86 20.81 -15.50
CA PRO A 66 28.19 20.57 -16.04
C PRO A 66 28.87 21.92 -16.31
N GLU A 67 30.13 22.07 -15.88
CA GLU A 67 30.91 23.25 -16.18
C GLU A 67 30.97 23.44 -17.70
N GLU A 68 30.44 24.56 -18.20
CA GLU A 68 30.67 24.95 -19.59
C GLU A 68 32.17 25.21 -19.74
N VAL A 69 32.85 24.32 -20.47
CA VAL A 69 34.23 24.53 -20.89
C VAL A 69 34.22 25.72 -21.85
N ILE A 70 34.49 26.91 -21.32
CA ILE A 70 34.79 28.10 -22.12
C ILE A 70 36.09 27.81 -22.86
N LYS A 71 35.98 27.33 -24.10
CA LYS A 71 37.14 27.23 -24.99
C LYS A 71 37.63 28.64 -25.27
N PRO A 72 38.91 28.96 -24.99
CA PRO A 72 39.45 30.27 -25.33
C PRO A 72 39.45 30.42 -26.85
N SER A 73 38.66 31.37 -27.35
CA SER A 73 38.76 31.85 -28.72
C SER A 73 40.16 32.42 -28.91
N THR A 74 40.95 31.76 -29.75
CA THR A 74 42.31 32.15 -30.09
C THR A 74 42.26 33.31 -31.10
N PRO A 75 43.21 34.27 -31.06
CA PRO A 75 43.15 35.50 -31.86
C PRO A 75 43.21 35.29 -33.38
#